data_AF-T1BBB3-F1
#
_entry.id   AF-T1BBB3-F1
#
_cell.length_a   1.000
_cell.length_b   1.000
_cell.length_c   1.000
_cell.angle_alpha   90.00
_cell.angle_beta   90.00
_cell.angle_gamma   90.00
#
_symmetry.space_group_name_H-M   'P 1'
#
loop_
_entity.id
_entity.type
_entity.pdbx_description
1 polymer ?
#
loop_
_entity_poly.entity_id
_entity_poly.type
_entity_poly.pdbx_seq_one_letter_code
_entity_poly.pdbx_strand_id
1 'polypeptide(L)'
;MLELAVSTGARLLIASTSEVYGDPLEHPQTEQYWGHVNPVGPRSCYDEGKRGAETLASDYARTRGVDLRIVRIFNTYGPRMLFDDGRVVSNFIHQAL
;
A
#
# COMPACT_ATOMS: atom_id res chain seq x y z
N MET A 1 3.71 3.30 15.31
CA MET A 1 3.35 4.53 14.56
C MET A 1 1.97 5.05 14.93
N LEU A 2 0.90 4.25 14.86
CA LEU A 2 -0.45 4.71 15.19
C LEU A 2 -0.59 5.25 16.63
N GLU A 3 -0.17 4.48 17.64
CA GLU A 3 -0.20 4.96 19.03
C GLU A 3 0.66 6.19 19.27
N LEU A 4 1.78 6.31 18.55
CA LEU A 4 2.62 7.51 18.61
C LEU A 4 1.92 8.72 18.00
N ALA A 5 1.19 8.55 16.89
CA ALA A 5 0.41 9.62 16.28
C ALA A 5 -0.72 10.09 17.21
N VAL A 6 -1.37 9.16 17.92
CA VAL A 6 -2.37 9.49 18.96
C VAL A 6 -1.72 10.30 20.08
N SER A 7 -0.61 9.83 20.66
CA SER A 7 -0.01 10.47 21.82
C SER A 7 0.61 11.84 21.52
N THR A 8 1.02 12.08 20.28
CA THR A 8 1.67 13.33 19.86
C THR A 8 0.73 14.28 19.10
N GLY A 9 -0.46 13.83 18.69
CA GLY A 9 -1.32 14.58 17.77
C GLY A 9 -0.74 14.73 16.36
N ALA A 10 0.28 13.94 16.00
CA ALA A 10 0.93 14.03 14.69
C ALA A 10 0.01 13.52 13.57
N ARG A 11 0.08 14.17 12.41
CA ARG A 11 -0.51 13.65 11.18
C ARG A 11 0.25 12.41 10.72
N LEU A 12 -0.47 11.35 10.39
CA LEU A 12 0.08 10.11 9.86
C LEU A 12 -0.30 9.95 8.38
N LEU A 13 0.69 9.69 7.54
CA LEU A 13 0.47 9.27 6.15
C LEU A 13 0.86 7.79 6.00
N ILE A 14 -0.08 6.98 5.49
CA ILE A 14 0.16 5.59 5.14
C ILE A 14 0.44 5.49 3.65
N ALA A 15 1.65 5.05 3.32
CA ALA A 15 2.02 4.61 1.98
C ALA A 15 1.45 3.19 1.75
N SER A 16 0.21 3.15 1.25
CA SER A 16 -0.43 1.94 0.77
C SER A 16 0.01 1.64 -0.67
N THR A 17 -0.68 0.74 -1.35
CA THR A 17 -0.27 0.18 -2.65
C THR A 17 -1.50 -0.08 -3.52
N SER A 18 -1.34 -0.07 -4.85
CA SER A 18 -2.37 -0.56 -5.77
C SER A 18 -2.69 -2.04 -5.60
N GLU A 19 -1.81 -2.82 -4.96
CA GLU A 19 -2.04 -4.26 -4.70
C GLU A 19 -3.23 -4.52 -3.77
N VAL A 20 -3.72 -3.51 -3.02
CA VAL A 20 -4.96 -3.66 -2.23
C VAL A 20 -6.19 -3.91 -3.10
N TYR A 21 -6.10 -3.58 -4.40
CA TYR A 21 -7.12 -3.88 -5.41
C TYR A 21 -7.02 -5.31 -5.96
N GLY A 22 -5.90 -6.00 -5.76
CA GLY A 22 -5.68 -7.39 -6.19
C GLY A 22 -5.70 -7.58 -7.70
N ASP A 23 -6.49 -8.56 -8.17
CA ASP A 23 -6.77 -8.80 -9.59
C ASP A 23 -8.14 -8.18 -9.94
N PRO A 24 -8.17 -6.88 -10.28
CA PRO A 24 -9.39 -6.09 -10.29
C PRO A 24 -10.35 -6.52 -11.39
N LEU A 25 -11.63 -6.58 -11.04
CA LEU A 25 -12.73 -6.85 -11.98
C LEU A 25 -13.27 -5.57 -12.65
N GLU A 26 -12.73 -4.41 -12.28
CA GLU A 26 -13.16 -3.09 -12.75
C GLU A 26 -11.96 -2.29 -13.29
N HIS A 27 -12.22 -1.48 -14.32
CA HIS A 27 -11.22 -0.58 -14.90
C HIS A 27 -11.85 0.78 -15.27
N PRO A 28 -11.25 1.91 -14.86
CA PRO A 28 -10.08 2.04 -13.98
C PRO A 28 -10.37 1.67 -12.52
N GLN A 29 -9.33 1.40 -11.73
CA GLN A 29 -9.49 1.16 -10.29
C GLN A 29 -9.66 2.48 -9.55
N THR A 30 -10.86 2.76 -9.05
CA THR A 30 -11.14 3.89 -8.18
C THR A 30 -10.96 3.52 -6.71
N GLU A 31 -10.86 4.50 -5.81
CA GLU A 31 -10.71 4.25 -4.37
C GLU A 31 -11.93 3.58 -3.73
N GLN A 32 -13.09 3.63 -4.39
CA GLN A 32 -14.32 2.97 -3.94
C GLN A 32 -14.31 1.46 -4.20
N TYR A 33 -13.46 0.98 -5.12
CA TYR A 33 -13.35 -0.44 -5.41
C TYR A 33 -12.70 -1.18 -4.22
N TRP A 34 -13.34 -2.26 -3.78
CA TRP A 34 -12.91 -3.02 -2.60
C TRP A 34 -11.71 -3.93 -2.84
N GLY A 35 -11.40 -4.23 -4.09
CA GLY A 35 -10.36 -5.17 -4.46
C GLY A 35 -10.84 -6.61 -4.55
N HIS A 36 -10.16 -7.39 -5.38
CA HIS A 36 -10.35 -8.83 -5.54
C HIS A 36 -9.02 -9.53 -5.26
N VAL A 37 -8.81 -9.83 -3.97
CA VAL A 37 -7.53 -10.30 -3.41
C VAL A 37 -7.70 -11.71 -2.84
N ASN A 38 -6.70 -12.57 -3.03
CA ASN A 38 -6.67 -13.89 -2.41
C ASN A 38 -5.98 -13.82 -1.02
N PRO A 39 -6.71 -14.06 0.09
CA PRO A 39 -6.18 -13.86 1.44
C PRO A 39 -5.17 -14.92 1.88
N VAL A 40 -5.03 -16.03 1.16
CA VAL A 40 -4.14 -17.15 1.51
C VAL A 40 -3.14 -17.49 0.39
N GLY A 41 -3.08 -16.65 -0.66
CA GLY A 41 -2.13 -16.81 -1.74
C GLY A 41 -0.69 -16.48 -1.32
N PRO A 42 0.33 -16.83 -2.13
CA PRO A 42 1.74 -16.58 -1.80
C PRO A 42 2.09 -15.10 -1.62
N ARG A 43 1.28 -14.19 -2.16
CA ARG A 43 1.43 -12.73 -2.02
C ARG A 43 0.63 -12.13 -0.86
N SER A 44 -0.22 -12.92 -0.19
CA SER A 44 -1.18 -12.39 0.78
C SER A 44 -0.52 -11.70 1.97
N CYS A 45 0.68 -12.12 2.37
CA CYS A 45 1.44 -11.46 3.43
C CYS A 45 1.66 -9.97 3.17
N TYR A 46 1.81 -9.57 1.90
CA TYR A 46 1.94 -8.18 1.50
C TYR A 46 0.57 -7.53 1.25
N ASP A 47 -0.28 -8.17 0.44
CA ASP A 47 -1.56 -7.60 0.00
C ASP A 47 -2.51 -7.40 1.19
N GLU A 48 -2.73 -8.45 1.98
CA GLU A 48 -3.54 -8.37 3.21
C GLU A 48 -2.81 -7.59 4.31
N GLY A 49 -1.48 -7.61 4.33
CA GLY A 49 -0.71 -6.76 5.23
C GLY A 49 -1.02 -5.27 5.04
N LYS A 50 -1.11 -4.83 3.78
CA LYS A 50 -1.47 -3.44 3.43
C LYS A 50 -2.95 -3.15 3.66
N ARG A 51 -3.86 -4.07 3.35
CA ARG A 51 -5.31 -3.95 3.66
C ARG A 51 -5.56 -3.85 5.16
N GLY A 52 -4.87 -4.68 5.95
CA GLY A 52 -4.88 -4.65 7.41
C GLY A 52 -4.36 -3.32 7.96
N ALA A 53 -3.29 -2.78 7.38
CA ALA A 53 -2.78 -1.46 7.76
C ALA A 53 -3.77 -0.33 7.49
N GLU A 54 -4.46 -0.31 6.33
CA GLU A 54 -5.53 0.65 6.04
C GLU A 54 -6.69 0.52 7.04
N THR A 55 -7.06 -0.71 7.39
CA THR A 55 -8.12 -1.01 8.35
C THR A 55 -7.80 -0.44 9.73
N LEU A 56 -6.61 -0.78 10.26
CA LEU A 56 -6.15 -0.29 11.57
C LEU A 56 -6.06 1.23 11.60
N ALA A 57 -5.47 1.85 10.57
CA ALA A 57 -5.32 3.29 10.53
C ALA A 57 -6.67 4.00 10.47
N SER A 58 -7.58 3.52 9.62
CA SER A 58 -8.93 4.07 9.50
C SER A 58 -9.72 3.94 10.80
N ASP A 59 -9.53 2.86 11.54
CA ASP A 59 -10.16 2.69 12.85
C ASP A 59 -9.62 3.68 13.88
N TYR A 60 -8.31 3.89 13.94
CA TYR A 60 -7.69 4.90 14.80
C TYR A 60 -8.15 6.33 14.44
N ALA A 61 -8.36 6.62 13.16
CA ALA A 61 -8.91 7.90 12.74
C ALA A 61 -10.35 8.10 13.28
N ARG A 62 -11.21 7.08 13.16
CA ARG A 62 -12.60 7.13 13.64
C ARG A 62 -12.73 7.16 15.16
N THR A 63 -11.96 6.33 15.86
CA THR A 63 -12.15 6.07 17.30
C THR A 63 -11.23 6.90 18.19
N ARG A 64 -10.06 7.32 17.67
CA ARG A 64 -9.03 8.05 18.43
C ARG A 64 -8.60 9.38 17.80
N GLY A 65 -9.26 9.81 16.73
CA GLY A 65 -9.07 11.14 16.14
C GLY A 65 -7.71 11.36 15.47
N VAL A 66 -7.03 10.29 15.02
CA VAL A 66 -5.77 10.42 14.28
C VAL A 66 -5.99 11.18 12.96
N ASP A 67 -5.22 12.24 12.71
CA ASP A 67 -5.20 12.94 11.42
C ASP A 67 -4.50 12.06 10.37
N LEU A 68 -5.29 11.30 9.62
CA LEU A 68 -4.83 10.24 8.73
C LEU A 68 -4.90 10.64 7.25
N ARG A 69 -3.86 10.32 6.48
CA ARG A 69 -3.89 10.31 5.01
C ARG A 69 -3.47 8.92 4.51
N ILE A 70 -4.17 8.38 3.53
CA ILE A 70 -3.82 7.10 2.88
C ILE A 70 -3.56 7.41 1.41
N VAL A 71 -2.44 6.90 0.88
CA VAL A 71 -2.10 7.00 -0.55
C VAL A 71 -1.88 5.60 -1.07
N ARG A 72 -2.65 5.18 -2.09
CA ARG A 72 -2.49 3.90 -2.79
C ARG A 72 -1.54 4.07 -3.97
N ILE A 73 -0.27 3.73 -3.74
CA ILE A 73 0.80 4.00 -4.70
C ILE A 73 0.81 2.93 -5.80
N PHE A 74 0.73 3.37 -7.05
CA PHE A 74 0.94 2.52 -8.23
C PHE A 74 2.44 2.36 -8.52
N ASN A 75 2.76 1.46 -9.46
CA ASN A 75 4.13 1.20 -9.88
C ASN A 75 4.93 2.49 -10.11
N THR A 76 5.98 2.65 -9.31
CA THR A 76 6.85 3.83 -9.32
C THR A 76 8.27 3.37 -9.63
N TYR A 77 8.97 4.11 -10.49
CA TYR A 77 10.35 3.84 -10.85
C TYR A 77 11.19 5.14 -10.91
N GLY A 78 12.51 5.03 -10.78
CA GLY A 78 13.41 6.18 -10.85
C GLY A 78 14.80 5.95 -10.26
N PRO A 79 15.64 7.01 -10.17
CA PRO A 79 16.96 6.92 -9.55
C PRO A 79 16.89 6.40 -8.11
N ARG A 80 17.92 5.66 -7.68
CA ARG A 80 18.04 5.06 -6.33
C ARG A 80 17.03 3.94 -6.01
N MET A 81 16.35 3.40 -7.02
CA MET A 81 15.69 2.10 -6.84
C MET A 81 16.71 1.04 -6.43
N LEU A 82 16.26 0.09 -5.62
CA LEU A 82 17.05 -1.08 -5.33
C LEU A 82 17.21 -1.89 -6.64
N PHE A 83 18.46 -2.17 -7.01
CA PHE A 83 18.79 -2.78 -8.29
C PHE A 83 18.13 -4.14 -8.50
N ASP A 84 18.08 -4.96 -7.45
CA ASP A 84 17.48 -6.31 -7.46
C ASP A 84 16.12 -6.35 -6.73
N ASP A 85 15.29 -5.31 -6.88
CA ASP A 85 13.96 -5.28 -6.24
C ASP A 85 12.95 -6.28 -6.84
N GLY A 86 13.36 -7.03 -7.87
CA GLY A 86 12.57 -8.07 -8.54
C GLY A 86 11.45 -7.52 -9.43
N ARG A 87 11.33 -6.19 -9.60
CA ARG A 87 10.33 -5.58 -10.46
C ARG A 87 10.76 -5.62 -11.92
N VAL A 88 9.78 -5.54 -12.83
CA VAL A 88 10.05 -5.74 -14.26
C VAL A 88 10.98 -4.67 -14.85
N VAL A 89 10.81 -3.40 -14.44
CA VAL A 89 11.57 -2.27 -15.00
C VAL A 89 13.02 -2.30 -14.55
N SER A 90 13.28 -2.52 -13.25
CA SER A 90 14.62 -2.66 -12.68
C SER A 90 15.35 -3.86 -13.28
N ASN A 91 14.69 -5.02 -13.35
CA ASN A 91 15.28 -6.22 -13.95
C ASN A 91 15.64 -6.03 -15.42
N PHE A 92 14.78 -5.38 -16.22
CA PHE A 92 15.09 -5.11 -17.62
C PHE A 92 16.26 -4.13 -17.77
N ILE A 93 16.31 -3.07 -16.95
CA ILE A 93 17.45 -2.13 -16.97
C ILE A 93 18.75 -2.84 -16.57
N HIS A 94 18.70 -3.68 -15.54
CA HIS A 94 19.88 -4.41 -15.05
C HIS A 94 20.37 -5.47 -16.04
N GLN A 95 19.48 -6.22 -16.70
CA GLN A 95 19.87 -7.23 -17.69
C GLN A 95 20.36 -6.63 -19.02
N ALA A 96 20.02 -5.37 -19.31
CA ALA A 96 20.45 -4.68 -20.52
C ALA A 96 21.85 -4.02 -20.38
N LEU A 97 22.36 -3.88 -19.16
CA LEU A 97 23.66 -3.30 -18.84
C LEU A 97 24.67 -4.39 -18.49
#